data_AF-A0A354M4I5-F1
#
_entry.id   AF-A0A354M4I5-F1
#
_cell.length_a   1.000
_cell.length_b   1.000
_cell.length_c   1.000
_cell.angle_alpha   90.00
_cell.angle_beta   90.00
_cell.angle_gamma   90.00
#
_symmetry.space_group_name_H-M   'P 1'
#
loop_
_entity.id
_entity.type
_entity.pdbx_description
1 polymer ?
#
loop_
_entity_poly.entity_id
_entity_poly.type
_entity_poly.pdbx_seq_one_letter_code
_entity_poly.pdbx_strand_id
1 'polypeptide(L)'
;MKNYLYSLRFLFSIHIAGLLLLSLFRLILFFRGTANLGDESGEYLLQSEAFLRGLWFDNVVACYILLLPLAVASISAWFGYYGARLYRGLTIFMGIMYGITFAISASDIPYFEYFFKHLNASIFNWMGYGETTLKMMFGEPAYRWPIFFFVVAVAIFSVFLRRMRKLTVAFF
;
A
#
# COMPACT_ATOMS: atom_id res chain seq x y z
N MET A 1 -9.75 -5.94 29.16
CA MET A 1 -9.63 -4.72 28.31
C MET A 1 -8.21 -4.46 27.82
N LYS A 2 -7.17 -4.54 28.66
CA LYS A 2 -5.76 -4.30 28.29
C LYS A 2 -5.29 -5.08 27.04
N ASN A 3 -5.63 -6.37 26.95
CA ASN A 3 -5.20 -7.21 25.83
C ASN A 3 -5.82 -6.80 24.48
N TYR A 4 -7.08 -6.38 24.51
CA TYR A 4 -7.75 -5.84 23.34
C TYR A 4 -7.11 -4.53 22.88
N LEU A 5 -6.71 -3.66 23.81
CA LEU A 5 -6.00 -2.42 23.46
C LEU A 5 -4.65 -2.69 22.76
N TYR A 6 -3.91 -3.73 23.17
CA TYR A 6 -2.70 -4.16 22.45
C TYR A 6 -3.00 -4.66 21.04
N SER A 7 -4.17 -5.30 20.84
CA SER A 7 -4.64 -5.73 19.53
C SER A 7 -4.94 -4.54 18.62
N LEU A 8 -5.65 -3.54 19.16
CA LEU A 8 -5.93 -2.30 18.43
C LEU A 8 -4.63 -1.57 18.06
N ARG A 9 -3.71 -1.41 19.02
CA ARG A 9 -2.40 -0.81 18.75
C ARG A 9 -1.65 -1.55 17.64
N PHE A 10 -1.64 -2.87 17.65
CA PHE A 10 -1.03 -3.68 16.60
C PHE A 10 -1.62 -3.37 15.23
N LEU A 11 -2.95 -3.42 15.11
CA LEU A 11 -3.66 -3.21 13.85
C LEU A 11 -3.50 -1.78 13.32
N PHE A 12 -3.70 -0.77 14.16
CA PHE A 12 -3.57 0.63 13.77
C PHE A 12 -2.13 1.02 13.44
N SER A 13 -1.13 0.47 14.12
CA SER A 13 0.27 0.72 13.76
C SER A 13 0.61 0.21 12.36
N ILE A 14 0.09 -0.96 11.98
CA ILE A 14 0.26 -1.52 10.63
C ILE A 14 -0.49 -0.69 9.60
N HIS A 15 -1.73 -0.27 9.90
CA HIS A 15 -2.52 0.57 9.04
C HIS A 15 -1.83 1.93 8.75
N ILE A 16 -1.36 2.62 9.79
CA ILE A 16 -0.63 3.88 9.64
C ILE A 16 0.66 3.67 8.84
N ALA A 17 1.43 2.62 9.13
CA ALA A 17 2.65 2.33 8.38
C ALA A 17 2.37 2.05 6.89
N GLY A 18 1.28 1.35 6.58
CA GLY A 18 0.82 1.12 5.21
C GLY A 18 0.47 2.43 4.51
N LEU A 19 -0.30 3.31 5.17
CA LEU A 19 -0.66 4.63 4.64
C LEU A 19 0.55 5.52 4.37
N LEU A 20 1.54 5.52 5.26
CA LEU A 20 2.76 6.30 5.06
C LEU A 20 3.52 5.86 3.80
N LEU A 21 3.60 4.55 3.55
CA LEU A 21 4.23 4.02 2.33
C LEU A 21 3.40 4.31 1.08
N LEU A 22 2.07 4.21 1.13
CA LEU A 22 1.20 4.61 0.01
C LEU A 22 1.33 6.11 -0.31
N SER A 23 1.38 6.93 0.74
CA SER A 23 1.58 8.38 0.61
C SER A 23 2.92 8.70 -0.04
N LEU A 24 3.97 7.91 0.23
CA LEU A 24 5.27 8.06 -0.44
C LEU A 24 5.18 7.75 -1.93
N PHE A 25 4.54 6.66 -2.34
CA PHE A 25 4.30 6.38 -3.77
C PHE A 25 3.51 7.50 -4.43
N ARG A 26 2.48 8.01 -3.74
CA ARG A 26 1.67 9.12 -4.24
C ARG A 26 2.47 10.41 -4.38
N LEU A 27 3.40 10.67 -3.47
CA LEU A 27 4.29 11.82 -3.54
C LEU A 27 5.26 11.71 -4.73
N ILE A 28 5.80 10.51 -4.98
CA ILE A 28 6.64 10.24 -6.16
C ILE A 28 5.83 10.46 -7.44
N LEU A 29 4.61 9.91 -7.51
CA LEU A 29 3.70 10.09 -8.63
C LEU A 29 3.36 11.57 -8.85
N PHE A 30 3.08 12.31 -7.77
CA PHE A 30 2.77 13.74 -7.83
C PHE A 30 3.90 14.54 -8.46
N PHE A 31 5.13 14.41 -7.95
CA PHE A 31 6.27 15.16 -8.50
C PHE A 31 6.63 14.76 -9.93
N ARG A 32 6.46 13.49 -10.30
CA ARG A 32 6.68 13.05 -11.69
C ARG A 32 5.56 13.52 -12.63
N GLY A 33 4.32 13.46 -12.18
CA GLY A 33 3.17 13.89 -12.97
C GLY A 33 3.16 15.40 -13.21
N THR A 34 3.49 16.20 -12.20
CA THR A 34 3.53 17.67 -12.33
C THR A 34 4.70 18.16 -13.18
N ALA A 35 5.83 17.44 -13.20
CA ALA A 35 6.93 17.75 -14.10
C ALA A 35 6.54 17.68 -15.60
N ASN A 36 5.50 16.89 -15.93
CA ASN A 36 5.00 16.75 -17.30
C ASN A 36 3.99 17.83 -17.72
N LEU A 37 3.54 18.69 -16.79
CA LEU A 37 2.48 19.68 -17.03
C LEU A 37 2.96 21.03 -17.60
N GLY A 38 4.28 21.25 -17.76
CA GLY A 38 4.81 22.47 -18.38
C GLY A 38 4.38 23.77 -17.68
N ASP A 39 4.02 24.79 -18.47
CA ASP A 39 3.71 26.15 -18.00
C ASP A 39 2.26 26.34 -17.48
N GLU A 40 1.46 25.26 -17.38
CA GLU A 40 0.13 25.26 -16.72
C GLU A 40 0.22 25.37 -15.17
N SER A 41 1.30 26.00 -14.70
CA SER A 41 1.64 26.34 -13.32
C SER A 41 0.58 27.18 -12.59
N GLY A 42 -0.47 27.64 -13.27
CA GLY A 42 -1.60 28.34 -12.63
C GLY A 42 -2.52 27.44 -11.80
N GLU A 43 -2.46 26.13 -11.97
CA GLU A 43 -3.42 25.17 -11.39
C GLU A 43 -2.89 24.40 -10.16
N TYR A 44 -1.94 24.96 -9.39
CA TYR A 44 -1.42 24.33 -8.17
C TYR A 44 -2.54 23.91 -7.19
N LEU A 45 -3.64 24.67 -7.15
CA LEU A 45 -4.80 24.32 -6.33
C LEU A 45 -5.45 23.01 -6.80
N LEU A 46 -5.70 22.84 -8.09
CA LEU A 46 -6.28 21.63 -8.67
C LEU A 46 -5.35 20.42 -8.51
N GLN A 47 -4.05 20.62 -8.71
CA GLN A 47 -3.05 19.56 -8.52
C GLN A 47 -2.98 19.10 -7.06
N SER A 48 -2.95 20.04 -6.11
CA SER A 48 -2.96 19.72 -4.68
C SER A 48 -4.27 19.07 -4.24
N GLU A 49 -5.41 19.48 -4.79
CA GLU A 49 -6.69 18.84 -4.56
C GLU A 49 -6.69 17.39 -5.07
N ALA A 50 -6.18 17.15 -6.28
CA ALA A 50 -6.03 15.80 -6.83
C ALA A 50 -5.13 14.91 -5.95
N PHE A 51 -4.03 15.48 -5.42
CA PHE A 51 -3.16 14.78 -4.47
C PHE A 51 -3.90 14.42 -3.18
N LEU A 52 -4.63 15.35 -2.57
CA LEU A 52 -5.42 15.13 -1.35
C LEU A 52 -6.52 14.09 -1.55
N ARG A 53 -7.24 14.15 -2.68
CA ARG A 53 -8.22 13.12 -3.06
C ARG A 53 -7.55 11.76 -3.18
N GLY A 54 -6.34 11.73 -3.73
CA GLY A 54 -5.52 10.53 -3.78
C GLY A 54 -5.20 9.94 -2.40
N LEU A 55 -4.74 10.76 -1.45
CA LEU A 55 -4.49 10.31 -0.07
C LEU A 55 -5.76 9.78 0.60
N TRP A 56 -6.91 10.41 0.33
CA TRP A 56 -8.20 9.95 0.80
C TRP A 56 -8.56 8.57 0.22
N PHE A 57 -8.34 8.34 -1.08
CA PHE A 57 -8.54 7.02 -1.70
C PHE A 57 -7.63 5.95 -1.10
N ASP A 58 -6.36 6.26 -0.84
CA ASP A 58 -5.44 5.31 -0.17
C ASP A 58 -5.97 4.93 1.23
N ASN A 59 -6.55 5.89 1.96
CA ASN A 59 -7.19 5.64 3.25
C ASN A 59 -8.42 4.73 3.13
N VAL A 60 -9.26 4.94 2.12
CA VAL A 60 -10.42 4.06 1.86
C VAL A 60 -9.96 2.63 1.60
N VAL A 61 -8.95 2.43 0.75
CA VAL A 61 -8.38 1.09 0.46
C VAL A 61 -7.77 0.47 1.72
N ALA A 62 -6.97 1.21 2.47
CA ALA A 62 -6.34 0.74 3.70
C ALA A 62 -7.38 0.37 4.78
N CYS A 63 -8.51 1.07 4.84
CA CYS A 63 -9.64 0.74 5.70
C CYS A 63 -10.30 -0.59 5.30
N TYR A 64 -10.48 -0.85 4.01
CA TYR A 64 -10.97 -2.15 3.55
C TYR A 64 -10.03 -3.31 3.92
N ILE A 65 -8.72 -3.09 3.80
CA ILE A 65 -7.71 -4.06 4.26
C ILE A 65 -7.82 -4.26 5.78
N LEU A 66 -7.99 -3.19 6.55
CA LEU A 66 -8.06 -3.23 8.03
C LEU A 66 -9.32 -3.91 8.57
N LEU A 67 -10.44 -3.80 7.86
CA LEU A 67 -11.75 -4.25 8.32
C LEU A 67 -11.76 -5.72 8.76
N LEU A 68 -11.23 -6.62 7.91
CA LEU A 68 -11.22 -8.06 8.21
C LEU A 68 -10.33 -8.40 9.43
N PRO A 69 -9.06 -7.95 9.51
CA PRO A 69 -8.23 -8.12 10.70
C PRO A 69 -8.84 -7.56 11.98
N LEU A 70 -9.51 -6.41 11.90
CA LEU A 70 -10.20 -5.81 13.03
C LEU A 70 -11.38 -6.65 13.50
N ALA A 71 -12.21 -7.15 12.58
CA ALA A 71 -13.31 -8.04 12.89
C ALA A 71 -12.80 -9.34 13.53
N VAL A 72 -11.80 -9.99 12.93
CA VAL A 72 -11.22 -11.25 13.45
C VAL A 72 -10.61 -11.06 14.84
N ALA A 73 -9.86 -9.97 15.07
CA ALA A 73 -9.30 -9.68 16.39
C ALA A 73 -10.37 -9.38 17.44
N SER A 74 -11.42 -8.64 17.06
CA SER A 74 -12.56 -8.32 17.94
C SER A 74 -13.34 -9.57 18.35
N ILE A 75 -13.63 -10.46 17.39
CA ILE A 75 -14.30 -11.73 17.64
C ILE A 75 -13.42 -12.62 18.52
N SER A 76 -12.12 -12.73 18.22
CA SER A 76 -11.18 -13.52 19.04
C SER A 76 -11.11 -13.01 20.49
N ALA A 77 -11.21 -11.68 20.68
CA ALA A 77 -11.22 -11.05 21.99
C ALA A 77 -12.46 -11.43 22.82
N TRP A 78 -13.62 -11.65 22.21
CA TRP A 78 -14.82 -12.16 22.89
C TRP A 78 -14.61 -13.57 23.46
N PHE A 79 -13.78 -14.39 22.79
CA PHE A 79 -13.38 -15.72 23.26
C PHE A 79 -12.10 -15.71 24.12
N GLY A 80 -11.54 -14.54 24.42
CA GLY A 80 -10.30 -14.41 25.20
C GLY A 80 -9.03 -14.92 24.50
N TYR A 81 -9.06 -15.14 23.18
CA TYR A 81 -7.94 -15.71 22.44
C TYR A 81 -7.02 -14.63 21.83
N TYR A 82 -5.75 -14.62 22.26
CA TYR A 82 -4.71 -13.70 21.79
C TYR A 82 -3.43 -14.43 21.33
N GLY A 83 -3.57 -15.68 20.90
CA GLY A 83 -2.43 -16.56 20.63
C GLY A 83 -1.57 -16.14 19.43
N ALA A 84 -0.31 -16.58 19.42
CA ALA A 84 0.66 -16.27 18.36
C ALA A 84 0.20 -16.68 16.94
N ARG A 85 -0.64 -17.72 16.81
CA ARG A 85 -1.18 -18.18 15.52
C ARG A 85 -2.14 -17.14 14.91
N LEU A 86 -2.99 -16.51 15.73
CA LEU A 86 -3.87 -15.42 15.30
C LEU A 86 -3.05 -14.29 14.69
N TYR A 87 -2.11 -13.75 15.46
CA TYR A 87 -1.29 -12.61 14.99
C TYR A 87 -0.38 -12.98 13.82
N ARG A 88 0.08 -14.22 13.71
CA ARG A 88 0.77 -14.70 12.51
C ARG A 88 -0.14 -14.62 11.28
N GLY A 89 -1.38 -15.10 11.38
CA GLY A 89 -2.38 -15.01 10.30
C GLY A 89 -2.67 -13.57 9.90
N LEU A 90 -2.97 -12.71 10.88
CA LEU A 90 -3.23 -11.28 10.65
C LEU A 90 -2.03 -10.59 9.97
N THR A 91 -0.80 -10.91 10.41
CA THR A 91 0.42 -10.35 9.82
C THR A 91 0.59 -10.78 8.37
N ILE A 92 0.35 -12.06 8.05
CA ILE A 92 0.47 -12.58 6.67
C ILE A 92 -0.58 -11.91 5.78
N PHE A 93 -1.84 -11.86 6.21
CA PHE A 93 -2.91 -11.22 5.47
C PHE A 93 -2.58 -9.75 5.15
N MET A 94 -2.25 -8.96 6.18
CA MET A 94 -1.88 -7.56 6.00
C MET A 94 -0.68 -7.40 5.08
N GLY A 95 0.35 -8.24 5.24
CA GLY A 95 1.55 -8.20 4.39
C GLY A 95 1.25 -8.47 2.92
N ILE A 96 0.41 -9.45 2.62
CA ILE A 96 0.01 -9.76 1.24
C ILE A 96 -0.82 -8.60 0.67
N MET A 97 -1.85 -8.15 1.38
CA MET A 97 -2.76 -7.11 0.88
C MET A 97 -2.04 -5.79 0.63
N TYR A 98 -1.26 -5.28 1.61
CA TYR A 98 -0.46 -4.07 1.39
C TYR A 98 0.63 -4.27 0.35
N GLY A 99 1.24 -5.46 0.27
CA GLY A 99 2.20 -5.79 -0.78
C GLY A 99 1.59 -5.66 -2.18
N ILE A 100 0.37 -6.14 -2.38
CA ILE A 100 -0.37 -5.96 -3.64
C ILE A 100 -0.65 -4.46 -3.88
N THR A 101 -1.12 -3.73 -2.88
CA THR A 101 -1.39 -2.29 -3.03
C THR A 101 -0.12 -1.51 -3.39
N PHE A 102 1.02 -1.80 -2.75
CA PHE A 102 2.31 -1.18 -3.10
C PHE A 102 2.73 -1.51 -4.54
N ALA A 103 2.51 -2.74 -5.00
CA ALA A 103 2.81 -3.13 -6.37
C ALA A 103 1.97 -2.33 -7.38
N ILE A 104 0.68 -2.16 -7.10
CA ILE A 104 -0.23 -1.36 -7.92
C ILE A 104 0.20 0.10 -7.92
N SER A 105 0.45 0.71 -6.75
CA SER A 105 0.88 2.11 -6.65
C SER A 105 2.23 2.36 -7.33
N ALA A 106 3.18 1.43 -7.23
CA ALA A 106 4.44 1.54 -7.93
C ALA A 106 4.26 1.43 -9.46
N SER A 107 3.40 0.52 -9.92
CA SER A 107 3.10 0.34 -11.34
C SER A 107 2.34 1.53 -11.94
N ASP A 108 1.54 2.23 -11.13
CA ASP A 108 0.80 3.41 -11.54
C ASP A 108 1.71 4.58 -11.93
N ILE A 109 2.93 4.67 -11.36
CA ILE A 109 3.89 5.74 -11.66
C ILE A 109 4.27 5.78 -13.16
N PRO A 110 4.92 4.73 -13.73
CA PRO A 110 5.26 4.73 -15.14
C PRO A 110 4.02 4.65 -16.04
N TYR A 111 2.92 4.05 -15.55
CA TYR A 111 1.67 4.00 -16.30
C TYR A 111 1.07 5.40 -16.49
N PHE A 112 1.01 6.20 -15.44
CA PHE A 112 0.54 7.58 -15.50
C PHE A 112 1.49 8.45 -16.33
N GLU A 113 2.81 8.25 -16.21
CA GLU A 113 3.80 8.97 -17.02
C GLU A 113 3.60 8.74 -18.53
N TYR A 114 3.23 7.52 -18.93
CA TYR A 114 3.03 7.17 -20.33
C TYR A 114 1.62 7.51 -20.86
N PHE A 115 0.57 7.26 -20.06
CA PHE A 115 -0.83 7.35 -20.51
C PHE A 115 -1.59 8.55 -19.95
N PHE A 116 -0.98 9.33 -19.04
CA PHE A 116 -1.60 10.45 -18.35
C PHE A 116 -2.96 10.12 -17.72
N LYS A 117 -3.09 8.88 -17.22
CA LYS A 117 -4.29 8.36 -16.56
C LYS A 117 -3.88 7.32 -15.53
N HIS A 118 -4.66 7.22 -14.45
CA HIS A 118 -4.44 6.17 -13.45
C HIS A 118 -4.80 4.79 -13.98
N LEU A 119 -4.08 3.80 -13.46
CA LEU A 119 -4.31 2.38 -13.69
C LEU A 119 -5.71 2.00 -13.23
N ASN A 120 -6.43 1.30 -14.10
CA ASN A 120 -7.81 0.88 -13.86
C ASN A 120 -8.07 -0.51 -14.46
N ALA A 121 -9.31 -0.99 -14.39
CA ALA A 121 -9.70 -2.32 -14.83
C ALA A 121 -9.38 -2.63 -16.31
N SER A 122 -9.12 -1.62 -17.14
CA SER A 122 -8.68 -1.84 -18.53
C SER A 122 -7.37 -2.62 -18.62
N ILE A 123 -6.56 -2.68 -17.55
CA ILE A 123 -5.32 -3.46 -17.55
C ILE A 123 -5.56 -4.97 -17.76
N PHE A 124 -6.74 -5.47 -17.35
CA PHE A 124 -7.09 -6.88 -17.52
C PHE A 124 -7.28 -7.27 -18.99
N ASN A 125 -7.55 -6.30 -19.87
CA ASN A 125 -7.61 -6.54 -21.33
C ASN A 125 -6.23 -6.90 -21.91
N TRP A 126 -5.15 -6.58 -21.21
CA TRP A 126 -3.77 -6.79 -21.65
C TRP A 126 -3.15 -8.05 -21.04
N MET A 127 -3.91 -8.85 -20.30
CA MET A 127 -3.44 -10.10 -19.69
C MET A 127 -2.86 -11.09 -20.72
N GLY A 128 -3.38 -11.09 -21.95
CA GLY A 128 -2.87 -11.91 -23.06
C GLY A 128 -1.47 -11.51 -23.55
N TYR A 129 -0.98 -10.32 -23.20
CA TYR A 129 0.33 -9.80 -23.60
C TYR A 129 1.38 -9.90 -22.47
N GLY A 130 1.14 -10.73 -21.46
CA GLY A 130 1.98 -10.80 -20.25
C GLY A 130 3.48 -11.00 -20.52
N GLU A 131 3.85 -11.79 -21.54
CA GLU A 131 5.27 -11.97 -21.92
C GLU A 131 5.89 -10.67 -22.47
N THR A 132 5.18 -9.97 -23.35
CA THR A 132 5.60 -8.68 -23.91
C THR A 132 5.70 -7.63 -22.80
N THR A 133 4.71 -7.59 -21.90
CA THR A 133 4.68 -6.66 -20.76
C THR A 133 5.87 -6.90 -19.83
N LEU A 134 6.20 -8.15 -19.50
CA LEU A 134 7.36 -8.47 -18.67
C LEU A 134 8.68 -8.06 -19.33
N LYS A 135 8.83 -8.30 -20.64
CA LYS A 135 10.02 -7.85 -21.39
C LYS A 135 10.17 -6.33 -21.36
N MET A 136 9.08 -5.58 -21.50
CA MET A 136 9.09 -4.12 -21.37
C MET A 136 9.44 -3.69 -19.95
N MET A 137 8.80 -4.26 -18.93
CA MET A 137 9.04 -3.93 -17.52
C MET A 137 10.50 -4.11 -17.08
N PHE A 138 11.19 -5.15 -17.58
CA PHE A 138 12.60 -5.40 -17.24
C PHE A 138 13.59 -4.81 -18.25
N GLY A 139 13.15 -4.52 -19.47
CA GLY A 139 13.98 -3.98 -20.54
C GLY A 139 14.07 -2.45 -20.52
N GLU A 140 13.02 -1.76 -20.06
CA GLU A 140 12.95 -0.31 -20.14
C GLU A 140 13.49 0.38 -18.87
N PRO A 141 14.40 1.36 -19.03
CA PRO A 141 14.94 2.16 -17.94
C PRO A 141 13.92 2.77 -16.97
N ALA A 142 12.74 3.14 -17.47
CA ALA A 142 11.70 3.86 -16.73
C ALA A 142 11.12 3.04 -15.57
N TYR A 143 11.09 1.71 -15.67
CA TYR A 143 10.52 0.84 -14.63
C TYR A 143 11.49 0.52 -13.49
N ARG A 144 12.80 0.78 -13.65
CA ARG A 144 13.82 0.43 -12.66
C ARG A 144 13.58 1.12 -11.30
N TRP A 145 13.27 2.42 -11.31
CA TRP A 145 13.01 3.18 -10.09
C TRP A 145 11.70 2.76 -9.39
N PRO A 146 10.55 2.64 -10.09
CA PRO A 146 9.34 2.08 -9.51
C PRO A 146 9.55 0.69 -8.87
N ILE A 147 10.25 -0.22 -9.55
CA ILE A 147 10.56 -1.55 -9.03
C ILE A 147 11.44 -1.45 -7.76
N PHE A 148 12.46 -0.59 -7.78
CA PHE A 148 13.31 -0.37 -6.62
C PHE A 148 12.51 0.13 -5.41
N PHE A 149 11.69 1.16 -5.57
CA PHE A 149 10.85 1.70 -4.48
C PHE A 149 9.84 0.66 -3.97
N PHE A 150 9.26 -0.13 -4.87
CA PHE A 150 8.39 -1.25 -4.48
C PHE A 150 9.12 -2.26 -3.59
N VAL A 151 10.29 -2.75 -4.01
CA VAL A 151 11.07 -3.73 -3.25
C VAL A 151 11.48 -3.16 -1.89
N VAL A 152 11.93 -1.91 -1.84
CA VAL A 152 12.29 -1.22 -0.60
C VAL A 152 11.09 -1.09 0.33
N ALA A 153 9.92 -0.67 -0.17
CA ALA A 153 8.70 -0.55 0.62
C ALA A 153 8.27 -1.91 1.20
N VAL A 154 8.28 -2.97 0.39
CA VAL A 154 7.95 -4.33 0.85
C VAL A 154 8.95 -4.82 1.90
N ALA A 155 10.25 -4.54 1.72
CA ALA A 155 11.27 -4.92 2.69
C ALA A 155 11.09 -4.21 4.04
N ILE A 156 10.95 -2.88 4.02
CA ILE A 156 10.70 -2.05 5.21
C ILE A 156 9.42 -2.52 5.92
N PHE A 157 8.34 -2.69 5.16
CA PHE A 157 7.05 -3.10 5.72
C PHE A 157 7.12 -4.51 6.30
N SER A 158 7.81 -5.45 5.63
CA SER A 158 8.01 -6.82 6.13
C SER A 158 8.79 -6.86 7.44
N VAL A 159 9.84 -6.04 7.58
CA VAL A 159 10.60 -5.89 8.83
C VAL A 159 9.70 -5.30 9.92
N PHE A 160 8.95 -4.25 9.60
CA PHE A 160 8.01 -3.61 10.51
C PHE A 160 6.93 -4.59 11.02
N LEU A 161 6.29 -5.33 10.12
CA LEU A 161 5.32 -6.37 10.44
C LEU A 161 5.89 -7.42 11.40
N ARG A 162 7.09 -7.92 11.13
CA ARG A 162 7.78 -8.89 12.00
C ARG A 162 8.05 -8.30 13.38
N ARG A 163 8.48 -7.04 13.46
CA ARG A 163 8.74 -6.32 14.72
C ARG A 163 7.45 -6.14 15.51
N MET A 164 6.39 -5.64 14.89
CA MET A 164 5.10 -5.41 15.52
C MET A 164 4.50 -6.70 16.07
N ARG A 165 4.52 -7.79 15.28
CA ARG A 165 4.04 -9.09 15.74
C ARG A 165 4.80 -9.58 16.97
N LYS A 166 6.14 -9.50 16.95
CA LYS A 166 6.98 -9.92 18.10
C LYS A 166 6.65 -9.12 19.35
N LEU A 167 6.52 -7.79 19.22
CA LEU A 167 6.18 -6.92 20.34
C LEU A 167 4.81 -7.27 20.91
N THR A 168 3.79 -7.41 20.06
CA THR A 168 2.42 -7.69 20.49
C THR A 168 2.28 -9.05 21.15
N VAL A 169 2.86 -10.11 20.58
CA VAL A 169 2.81 -11.46 21.16
C VAL A 169 3.57 -11.53 22.48
N ALA A 170 4.63 -10.74 22.69
CA ALA A 170 5.35 -10.71 23.96
C ALA A 170 4.53 -10.12 25.13
N PHE A 171 3.42 -9.43 24.86
CA PHE A 171 2.52 -8.89 25.89
C PHE A 171 1.33 -9.81 26.20
N PHE A 172 1.21 -10.97 25.53
CA PHE A 172 0.17 -11.97 25.74
C PHE A 172 0.77 -13.26 26.30
#